data_AF-U1WFL6-F1
#
_entry.id   AF-U1WFL6-F1
#
_cell.length_a   1.000
_cell.length_b   1.000
_cell.length_c   1.000
_cell.angle_alpha   90.00
_cell.angle_beta   90.00
_cell.angle_gamma   90.00
#
_symmetry.space_group_name_H-M   'P 1'
#
loop_
_entity.id
_entity.type
_entity.pdbx_description
1 polymer ?
#
loop_
_entity_poly.entity_id
_entity_poly.type
_entity_poly.pdbx_seq_one_letter_code
_entity_poly.pdbx_strand_id
1 'polypeptide(L)'
;MKKWGWLIAAIPILLVVALCGMFLFPLLFMGGGSIGYGFLGGSISPIGEREIPVEYIPIYKEAEARYGVPWNLLAAHHRVETVFSTLQPMISSVGAEGHMQFMPCTWVGWSHPSCYGAGKGSFTEEEKTSLTMIARYAGYGVDADRDGRASMWSLRDSIFSAANYLAKNGAATGNLERAIFAYNHSQDYVAEVMMYARLYVTEGFIPIEVIEPSESGFARPVAGEVTSGFGIRIDPVTGKPGASHEGIDFACQAGQRIPASKAGKVVFAGWQDANDHSKGYGLFVWVDHGGGFKTTYAHMSQTTVQVGDVVQAGDVVGVCGSTGKSTGLHLHFEIFVNGRRVDPSPFIGL
;
A
#
# COMPACT_ATOMS: atom_id res chain seq x y z
N MET A 1 68.51 -65.24 10.44
CA MET A 1 69.40 -65.18 11.62
C MET A 1 68.97 -64.00 12.50
N LYS A 2 69.07 -64.19 13.82
CA LYS A 2 69.24 -63.22 14.95
C LYS A 2 69.38 -61.72 14.60
N LYS A 3 68.91 -60.74 15.38
CA LYS A 3 68.04 -60.69 16.59
C LYS A 3 67.68 -59.20 16.88
N TRP A 4 66.43 -58.92 17.27
CA TRP A 4 65.96 -58.00 18.35
C TRP A 4 66.30 -56.49 18.27
N GLY A 5 65.40 -55.57 18.68
CA GLY A 5 64.03 -55.72 19.20
C GLY A 5 63.51 -54.43 19.87
N TRP A 6 62.47 -54.56 20.72
CA TRP A 6 61.90 -53.52 21.63
C TRP A 6 61.15 -52.36 20.92
N LEU A 7 60.02 -51.80 21.42
CA LEU A 7 59.01 -52.23 22.40
C LEU A 7 57.76 -51.30 22.25
N ILE A 8 56.68 -51.61 22.98
CA ILE A 8 55.58 -50.71 23.40
C ILE A 8 54.52 -50.34 22.33
N ALA A 9 53.26 -50.45 22.76
CA ALA A 9 52.06 -50.01 22.05
C ALA A 9 51.44 -48.79 22.75
N ALA A 10 50.70 -47.93 22.02
CA ALA A 10 49.48 -47.26 22.48
C ALA A 10 48.81 -46.39 21.39
N ILE A 11 47.55 -46.71 21.08
CA ILE A 11 46.35 -45.82 21.02
C ILE A 11 46.40 -44.53 20.15
N PRO A 12 45.35 -44.24 19.33
CA PRO A 12 45.42 -43.27 18.24
C PRO A 12 45.10 -41.82 18.64
N ILE A 13 45.60 -40.86 17.85
CA ILE A 13 45.21 -39.44 17.91
C ILE A 13 44.74 -38.97 16.52
N LEU A 14 43.61 -38.27 16.54
CA LEU A 14 42.92 -37.64 15.40
C LEU A 14 43.67 -36.41 14.83
N LEU A 15 43.26 -36.03 13.60
CA LEU A 15 43.26 -34.70 12.96
C LEU A 15 44.15 -34.53 11.71
N VAL A 16 43.50 -34.23 10.57
CA VAL A 16 43.68 -33.03 9.68
C VAL A 16 45.14 -32.71 9.24
N VAL A 17 45.55 -32.52 7.98
CA VAL A 17 44.97 -32.05 6.69
C VAL A 17 45.62 -32.85 5.53
N ALA A 18 45.26 -32.78 4.23
CA ALA A 18 44.15 -32.20 3.45
C ALA A 18 44.04 -32.98 2.11
N LEU A 19 43.01 -32.72 1.28
CA LEU A 19 43.15 -32.79 -0.19
C LEU A 19 42.08 -31.92 -0.88
N CYS A 20 42.54 -31.04 -1.78
CA CYS A 20 41.69 -30.03 -2.43
C CYS A 20 40.74 -30.68 -3.45
N GLY A 21 39.44 -30.62 -3.18
CA GLY A 21 38.38 -30.90 -4.16
C GLY A 21 37.60 -29.63 -4.46
N MET A 22 37.82 -29.03 -5.63
CA MET A 22 37.03 -27.90 -6.12
C MET A 22 35.58 -28.35 -6.38
N PHE A 23 34.68 -28.04 -5.45
CA PHE A 23 33.26 -27.93 -5.76
C PHE A 23 32.93 -26.47 -6.06
N LEU A 24 32.45 -26.20 -7.28
CA LEU A 24 31.72 -24.97 -7.57
C LEU A 24 30.40 -25.00 -6.78
N PHE A 25 30.42 -24.43 -5.58
CA PHE A 25 29.21 -24.00 -4.93
C PHE A 25 28.70 -22.74 -5.65
N PRO A 26 27.47 -22.70 -6.17
CA PRO A 26 26.86 -21.42 -6.50
C PRO A 26 26.74 -20.63 -5.19
N LEU A 27 27.24 -19.38 -5.19
CA LEU A 27 27.06 -18.48 -4.05
C LEU A 27 25.56 -18.20 -3.87
N LEU A 28 24.93 -18.94 -2.97
CA LEU A 28 23.71 -18.48 -2.33
C LEU A 28 24.08 -17.23 -1.53
N PHE A 29 23.59 -16.08 -2.00
CA PHE A 29 23.53 -14.86 -1.21
C PHE A 29 22.60 -15.10 -0.01
N MET A 30 23.14 -15.62 1.09
CA MET A 30 22.51 -15.52 2.40
C MET A 30 22.68 -14.09 2.92
N GLY A 31 21.94 -13.16 2.31
CA GLY A 31 21.75 -11.82 2.85
C GLY A 31 20.87 -11.92 4.09
N GLY A 32 21.48 -11.78 5.27
CA GLY A 32 20.75 -11.78 6.52
C GLY A 32 19.98 -10.47 6.75
N GLY A 33 18.74 -10.57 7.22
CA GLY A 33 18.16 -9.57 8.13
C GLY A 33 17.80 -8.21 7.54
N SER A 34 16.85 -8.17 6.61
CA SER A 34 15.85 -7.09 6.57
C SER A 34 14.49 -7.69 6.22
N ILE A 35 13.41 -7.06 6.69
CA ILE A 35 12.04 -7.54 6.46
C ILE A 35 11.72 -7.33 4.97
N GLY A 36 11.97 -8.36 4.17
CA GLY A 36 11.96 -8.29 2.72
C GLY A 36 10.57 -8.02 2.16
N TYR A 37 10.40 -6.86 1.52
CA TYR A 37 9.19 -6.44 0.84
C TYR A 37 8.72 -7.49 -0.18
N GLY A 38 7.72 -8.31 0.20
CA GLY A 38 7.05 -9.31 -0.65
C GLY A 38 6.14 -8.70 -1.74
N PHE A 39 6.63 -7.62 -2.36
CA PHE A 39 5.93 -6.70 -3.25
C PHE A 39 6.77 -6.36 -4.49
N LEU A 40 8.09 -6.56 -4.42
CA LEU A 40 9.02 -6.29 -5.51
C LEU A 40 9.04 -7.45 -6.50
N GLY A 41 8.74 -7.18 -7.78
CA GLY A 41 8.92 -8.15 -8.87
C GLY A 41 7.95 -9.35 -8.89
N GLY A 42 6.83 -9.29 -8.17
CA GLY A 42 5.81 -10.35 -8.21
C GLY A 42 5.18 -10.52 -9.61
N SER A 43 4.61 -11.70 -9.85
CA SER A 43 3.77 -11.95 -11.04
C SER A 43 2.56 -11.01 -11.04
N ILE A 44 2.09 -10.62 -12.23
CA ILE A 44 0.91 -9.78 -12.37
C ILE A 44 -0.31 -10.55 -11.84
N SER A 45 -1.11 -9.90 -11.01
CA SER A 45 -2.32 -10.51 -10.45
C SER A 45 -3.47 -10.57 -11.46
N PRO A 46 -4.52 -11.39 -11.21
CA PRO A 46 -5.75 -11.34 -11.99
C PRO A 46 -6.47 -9.97 -11.97
N ILE A 47 -6.16 -9.10 -11.01
CA ILE A 47 -6.62 -7.70 -11.00
C ILE A 47 -5.74 -6.85 -11.92
N GLY A 48 -4.41 -7.02 -11.84
CA GLY A 48 -3.45 -6.34 -12.72
C GLY A 48 -3.64 -6.68 -14.20
N GLU A 49 -3.86 -7.96 -14.53
CA GLU A 49 -4.16 -8.43 -15.89
C GLU A 49 -5.46 -7.85 -16.46
N ARG A 50 -6.43 -7.51 -15.59
CA ARG A 50 -7.73 -6.93 -15.99
C ARG A 50 -7.70 -5.41 -16.10
N GLU A 51 -6.97 -4.74 -15.21
CA GLU A 51 -7.00 -3.27 -15.10
C GLU A 51 -5.86 -2.57 -15.83
N ILE A 52 -4.66 -3.13 -15.85
CA ILE A 52 -3.49 -2.48 -16.43
C ILE A 52 -3.46 -2.74 -17.94
N PRO A 53 -3.47 -1.71 -18.81
CA PRO A 53 -3.31 -1.90 -20.24
C PRO A 53 -1.99 -2.63 -20.54
N VAL A 54 -2.09 -3.73 -21.30
CA VAL A 54 -0.96 -4.66 -21.51
C VAL A 54 0.22 -3.99 -22.20
N GLU A 55 -0.06 -3.00 -23.05
CA GLU A 55 0.88 -2.13 -23.73
C GLU A 55 1.69 -1.22 -22.79
N TYR A 56 1.21 -0.94 -21.57
CA TYR A 56 1.90 -0.06 -20.61
C TYR A 56 2.88 -0.84 -19.72
N ILE A 57 2.67 -2.15 -19.55
CA ILE A 57 3.49 -3.03 -18.70
C ILE A 57 4.99 -3.00 -19.06
N PRO A 58 5.40 -3.06 -20.34
CA PRO A 58 6.82 -2.95 -20.71
C PRO A 58 7.43 -1.61 -20.29
N ILE A 59 6.67 -0.51 -20.36
CA ILE A 59 7.14 0.84 -20.01
C ILE A 59 7.41 0.94 -18.51
N TYR A 60 6.52 0.42 -17.66
CA TYR A 60 6.74 0.40 -16.20
C TYR A 60 7.96 -0.44 -15.82
N LYS A 61 8.15 -1.61 -16.45
CA LYS A 61 9.28 -2.51 -16.17
C LYS A 61 10.63 -1.94 -16.65
N GLU A 62 10.64 -1.19 -17.75
CA GLU A 62 11.83 -0.49 -18.21
C GLU A 62 12.18 0.70 -17.29
N ALA A 63 11.17 1.44 -16.83
CA ALA A 63 11.35 2.50 -15.83
C ALA A 63 11.83 1.95 -14.47
N GLU A 64 11.32 0.80 -14.04
CA GLU A 64 11.80 0.05 -12.86
C GLU A 64 13.28 -0.31 -13.00
N ALA A 65 13.67 -0.93 -14.12
CA ALA A 65 15.06 -1.29 -14.39
C ALA A 65 16.01 -0.07 -14.43
N ARG A 66 15.51 1.11 -14.82
CA ARG A 66 16.31 2.36 -14.90
C ARG A 66 16.41 3.11 -13.57
N TYR A 67 15.37 3.10 -12.74
CA TYR A 67 15.24 3.98 -11.58
C TYR A 67 15.12 3.24 -10.23
N GLY A 68 14.96 1.91 -10.22
CA GLY A 68 14.73 1.13 -9.00
C GLY A 68 13.36 1.37 -8.35
N VAL A 69 12.41 1.97 -9.08
CA VAL A 69 11.03 2.20 -8.61
C VAL A 69 10.14 1.05 -9.07
N PRO A 70 9.41 0.36 -8.18
CA PRO A 70 8.71 -0.87 -8.56
C PRO A 70 7.68 -0.68 -9.69
N TRP A 71 7.63 -1.60 -10.66
CA TRP A 71 6.75 -1.45 -11.84
C TRP A 71 5.27 -1.35 -11.44
N ASN A 72 4.87 -2.10 -10.42
CA ASN A 72 3.52 -2.11 -9.85
C ASN A 72 3.20 -0.81 -9.11
N LEU A 73 4.20 -0.14 -8.53
CA LEU A 73 4.04 1.18 -7.93
C LEU A 73 3.82 2.26 -9.00
N LEU A 74 4.53 2.18 -10.13
CA LEU A 74 4.32 3.09 -11.26
C LEU A 74 2.93 2.89 -11.90
N ALA A 75 2.52 1.64 -12.09
CA ALA A 75 1.16 1.32 -12.54
C ALA A 75 0.10 1.85 -11.56
N ALA A 76 0.32 1.73 -10.25
CA ALA A 76 -0.60 2.25 -9.24
C ALA A 76 -0.74 3.78 -9.25
N HIS A 77 0.36 4.53 -9.39
CA HIS A 77 0.27 5.99 -9.58
C HIS A 77 -0.56 6.29 -10.84
N HIS A 78 -0.28 5.64 -11.97
CA HIS A 78 -1.02 5.90 -13.21
C HIS A 78 -2.52 5.52 -13.11
N ARG A 79 -2.86 4.51 -12.31
CA ARG A 79 -4.24 4.14 -11.98
C ARG A 79 -4.96 5.21 -11.17
N VAL A 80 -4.30 5.81 -10.17
CA VAL A 80 -4.88 6.82 -9.28
C VAL A 80 -4.99 8.18 -9.98
N GLU A 81 -3.97 8.58 -10.74
CA GLU A 81 -3.91 9.90 -11.37
C GLU A 81 -4.88 10.07 -12.55
N THR A 82 -4.97 9.09 -13.46
CA THR A 82 -5.75 9.23 -14.70
C THR A 82 -6.55 7.99 -15.10
N VAL A 83 -6.64 6.99 -14.22
CA VAL A 83 -7.24 5.67 -14.53
C VAL A 83 -6.65 5.12 -15.83
N PHE A 84 -5.32 5.04 -15.87
CA PHE A 84 -4.56 4.66 -17.07
C PHE A 84 -4.89 5.51 -18.30
N SER A 85 -4.82 6.85 -18.16
CA SER A 85 -5.06 7.82 -19.24
C SER A 85 -6.50 7.93 -19.78
N THR A 86 -7.47 7.28 -19.12
CA THR A 86 -8.87 7.27 -19.58
C THR A 86 -9.68 8.49 -19.12
N LEU A 87 -9.24 9.19 -18.07
CA LEU A 87 -9.84 10.47 -17.67
C LEU A 87 -9.57 11.57 -18.71
N GLN A 88 -10.61 12.30 -19.10
CA GLN A 88 -10.51 13.39 -20.09
C GLN A 88 -11.24 14.65 -19.62
N PRO A 89 -10.60 15.84 -19.66
CA PRO A 89 -9.19 16.06 -19.99
C PRO A 89 -8.26 15.54 -18.87
N MET A 90 -7.03 15.15 -19.21
CA MET A 90 -5.97 14.88 -18.21
C MET A 90 -5.37 16.20 -17.65
N ILE A 91 -6.24 17.10 -17.19
CA ILE A 91 -5.87 18.36 -16.51
C ILE A 91 -6.74 18.47 -15.26
N SER A 92 -6.12 18.38 -14.08
CA SER A 92 -6.85 18.49 -12.81
C SER A 92 -7.26 19.93 -12.49
N SER A 93 -8.22 20.08 -11.58
CA SER A 93 -8.68 21.38 -11.04
C SER A 93 -7.57 22.20 -10.36
N VAL A 94 -6.47 21.56 -9.94
CA VAL A 94 -5.29 22.23 -9.37
C VAL A 94 -4.22 22.59 -10.41
N GLY A 95 -4.38 22.19 -11.67
CA GLY A 95 -3.44 22.48 -12.76
C GLY A 95 -2.30 21.48 -12.88
N ALA A 96 -2.52 20.23 -12.49
CA ALA A 96 -1.63 19.11 -12.82
C ALA A 96 -1.99 18.57 -14.21
N GLU A 97 -1.00 18.13 -15.00
CA GLU A 97 -1.16 17.87 -16.44
C GLU A 97 -0.62 16.48 -16.85
N GLY A 98 -1.26 15.87 -17.87
CA GLY A 98 -0.77 14.67 -18.54
C GLY A 98 -0.99 13.34 -17.80
N HIS A 99 -0.40 12.26 -18.32
CA HIS A 99 -0.69 10.87 -17.91
C HIS A 99 -0.50 10.61 -16.41
N MET A 100 0.56 11.19 -15.83
CA MET A 100 0.91 11.05 -14.41
C MET A 100 0.57 12.31 -13.58
N GLN A 101 -0.23 13.24 -14.12
CA GLN A 101 -0.66 14.49 -13.45
C GLN A 101 0.51 15.25 -12.81
N PHE A 102 1.44 15.74 -13.63
CA PHE A 102 2.54 16.56 -13.15
C PHE A 102 2.13 18.02 -12.95
N MET A 103 2.47 18.58 -11.78
CA MET A 103 2.49 20.03 -11.62
C MET A 103 3.61 20.65 -12.50
N PRO A 104 3.35 21.72 -13.28
CA PRO A 104 4.33 22.28 -14.22
C PRO A 104 5.71 22.61 -13.63
N CYS A 105 5.77 23.09 -12.38
CA CYS A 105 7.04 23.37 -11.70
C CYS A 105 7.79 22.13 -11.20
N THR A 106 7.11 21.01 -10.99
CA THR A 106 7.78 19.73 -10.77
C THR A 106 8.41 19.24 -12.07
N TRP A 107 7.73 19.42 -13.21
CA TRP A 107 8.25 19.00 -14.51
C TRP A 107 9.44 19.84 -14.99
N VAL A 108 9.26 21.17 -15.09
CA VAL A 108 10.28 22.11 -15.61
C VAL A 108 11.33 22.44 -14.57
N GLY A 109 10.94 22.54 -13.29
CA GLY A 109 11.85 22.79 -12.17
C GLY A 109 11.46 24.00 -11.33
N TRP A 110 11.39 23.78 -10.01
CA TRP A 110 10.94 24.75 -9.00
C TRP A 110 11.81 26.01 -8.89
N SER A 111 13.01 26.00 -9.45
CA SER A 111 13.87 27.18 -9.50
C SER A 111 13.53 28.14 -10.65
N HIS A 112 12.54 27.82 -11.49
CA HIS A 112 12.08 28.71 -12.55
C HIS A 112 11.36 29.94 -11.97
N PRO A 113 11.65 31.18 -12.44
CA PRO A 113 11.05 32.40 -11.89
C PRO A 113 9.52 32.49 -11.99
N SER A 114 8.90 31.71 -12.88
CA SER A 114 7.43 31.66 -13.01
C SER A 114 6.74 30.70 -12.04
N CYS A 115 7.48 30.01 -11.15
CA CYS A 115 6.92 29.04 -10.20
C CYS A 115 6.33 29.68 -8.95
N TYR A 116 5.14 29.23 -8.55
CA TYR A 116 4.42 29.72 -7.38
C TYR A 116 3.44 28.70 -6.79
N GLY A 117 3.09 28.90 -5.52
CA GLY A 117 2.09 28.09 -4.81
C GLY A 117 2.41 26.59 -4.81
N ALA A 118 1.39 25.76 -5.03
CA ALA A 118 1.50 24.29 -5.06
C ALA A 118 2.09 23.73 -6.37
N GLY A 119 3.11 24.39 -6.95
CA GLY A 119 3.80 23.93 -8.16
C GLY A 119 3.19 24.41 -9.48
N LYS A 120 2.35 25.44 -9.43
CA LYS A 120 1.86 26.14 -10.62
C LYS A 120 2.97 26.99 -11.20
N GLY A 121 3.00 27.11 -12.53
CA GLY A 121 3.86 28.08 -13.20
C GLY A 121 3.34 28.44 -14.57
N SER A 122 3.75 29.62 -15.05
CA SER A 122 3.46 30.08 -16.41
C SER A 122 4.62 29.67 -17.32
N PHE A 123 4.34 28.85 -18.32
CA PHE A 123 5.32 28.30 -19.26
C PHE A 123 4.69 28.21 -20.65
N THR A 124 5.45 28.42 -21.72
CA THR A 124 5.01 27.99 -23.06
C THR A 124 5.15 26.48 -23.23
N GLU A 125 4.49 25.90 -24.23
CA GLU A 125 4.62 24.46 -24.51
C GLU A 125 6.04 24.09 -24.98
N GLU A 126 6.76 25.01 -25.62
CA GLU A 126 8.19 24.86 -25.90
C GLU A 126 9.03 24.83 -24.62
N GLU A 127 8.73 25.68 -23.63
CA GLU A 127 9.44 25.68 -22.34
C GLU A 127 9.16 24.41 -21.53
N LYS A 128 7.90 23.96 -21.47
CA LYS A 128 7.50 22.71 -20.80
C LYS A 128 8.21 21.49 -21.37
N THR A 129 8.43 21.48 -22.69
CA THR A 129 9.03 20.32 -23.40
C THR A 129 10.54 20.42 -23.62
N SER A 130 11.16 21.56 -23.26
CA SER A 130 12.59 21.81 -23.51
C SER A 130 13.48 21.13 -22.47
N LEU A 131 14.26 20.14 -22.92
CA LEU A 131 15.30 19.49 -22.12
C LEU A 131 16.32 20.47 -21.53
N THR A 132 16.62 21.55 -22.25
CA THR A 132 17.53 22.61 -21.75
C THR A 132 16.92 23.37 -20.58
N MET A 133 15.60 23.64 -20.60
CA MET A 133 14.90 24.29 -19.50
C MET A 133 14.80 23.35 -18.30
N ILE A 134 14.35 22.12 -18.52
CA ILE A 134 14.24 21.09 -17.47
C ILE A 134 15.58 20.88 -16.76
N ALA A 135 16.67 20.73 -17.52
CA ALA A 135 18.01 20.61 -16.96
C ALA A 135 18.47 21.86 -16.20
N ARG A 136 18.22 23.07 -16.75
CA ARG A 136 18.60 24.35 -16.13
C ARG A 136 17.94 24.57 -14.78
N TYR A 137 16.65 24.22 -14.64
CA TYR A 137 15.87 24.50 -13.44
C TYR A 137 15.73 23.29 -12.50
N ALA A 138 16.46 22.20 -12.78
CA ALA A 138 16.46 20.94 -12.05
C ALA A 138 15.08 20.27 -11.96
N GLY A 139 14.32 20.34 -13.05
CA GLY A 139 13.06 19.65 -13.23
C GLY A 139 13.18 18.12 -13.30
N TYR A 140 12.03 17.45 -13.28
CA TYR A 140 11.92 16.01 -13.28
C TYR A 140 11.54 15.39 -14.64
N GLY A 141 11.20 16.20 -15.64
CA GLY A 141 10.88 15.72 -16.99
C GLY A 141 12.03 14.92 -17.62
N VAL A 142 11.69 13.82 -18.29
CA VAL A 142 12.63 12.91 -18.95
C VAL A 142 12.13 12.63 -20.36
N ASP A 143 12.97 12.92 -21.36
CA ASP A 143 12.85 12.36 -22.71
C ASP A 143 13.24 10.87 -22.66
N ALA A 144 12.25 10.00 -22.85
CA ALA A 144 12.35 8.55 -22.68
C ALA A 144 12.08 7.76 -23.97
N ASP A 145 11.37 8.33 -24.94
CA ASP A 145 11.29 7.83 -26.33
C ASP A 145 12.45 8.32 -27.22
N ARG A 146 13.18 9.37 -26.82
CA ARG A 146 14.31 10.01 -27.50
C ARG A 146 13.91 10.84 -28.72
N ASP A 147 12.74 11.47 -28.69
CA ASP A 147 12.30 12.41 -29.74
C ASP A 147 12.97 13.80 -29.66
N GLY A 148 13.68 14.09 -28.56
CA GLY A 148 14.37 15.36 -28.29
C GLY A 148 13.58 16.32 -27.40
N ARG A 149 12.41 15.92 -26.91
CA ARG A 149 11.49 16.67 -26.05
C ARG A 149 11.11 15.78 -24.85
N ALA A 150 10.71 16.41 -23.75
CA ALA A 150 10.09 15.69 -22.63
C ALA A 150 8.64 16.15 -22.49
N SER A 151 7.67 15.28 -22.79
CA SER A 151 6.25 15.61 -22.78
C SER A 151 5.46 14.90 -21.68
N MET A 152 4.72 15.64 -20.85
CA MET A 152 3.75 15.05 -19.91
C MET A 152 2.65 14.24 -20.62
N TRP A 153 2.45 14.51 -21.91
CA TRP A 153 1.50 13.89 -22.85
C TRP A 153 2.13 12.78 -23.70
N SER A 154 3.44 12.53 -23.58
CA SER A 154 4.01 11.23 -23.97
C SER A 154 3.87 10.32 -22.77
N LEU A 155 3.11 9.23 -22.94
CA LEU A 155 2.93 8.20 -21.93
C LEU A 155 4.29 7.72 -21.37
N ARG A 156 5.28 7.56 -22.25
CA ARG A 156 6.59 7.01 -21.92
C ARG A 156 7.41 8.00 -21.09
N ASP A 157 7.49 9.26 -21.53
CA ASP A 157 8.16 10.33 -20.78
C ASP A 157 7.52 10.55 -19.42
N SER A 158 6.18 10.58 -19.36
CA SER A 158 5.42 10.81 -18.14
C SER A 158 5.71 9.72 -17.09
N ILE A 159 5.68 8.44 -17.48
CA ILE A 159 6.02 7.30 -16.61
C ILE A 159 7.49 7.36 -16.17
N PHE A 160 8.43 7.65 -17.08
CA PHE A 160 9.86 7.73 -16.75
C PHE A 160 10.18 8.93 -15.84
N SER A 161 9.46 10.03 -16.01
CA SER A 161 9.56 11.22 -15.15
C SER A 161 9.00 10.94 -13.75
N ALA A 162 7.92 10.17 -13.63
CA ALA A 162 7.39 9.71 -12.35
C ALA A 162 8.38 8.78 -11.63
N ALA A 163 9.00 7.84 -12.36
CA ALA A 163 10.06 7.00 -11.81
C ALA A 163 11.30 7.81 -11.37
N ASN A 164 11.74 8.79 -12.16
CA ASN A 164 12.80 9.75 -11.80
C ASN A 164 12.46 10.52 -10.51
N TYR A 165 11.22 11.00 -10.39
CA TYR A 165 10.75 11.71 -9.19
C TYR A 165 10.74 10.82 -7.95
N LEU A 166 10.08 9.66 -8.04
CA LEU A 166 9.91 8.74 -6.91
C LEU A 166 11.26 8.18 -6.43
N ALA A 167 12.17 7.86 -7.36
CA ALA A 167 13.53 7.42 -7.03
C ALA A 167 14.28 8.47 -6.19
N LYS A 168 14.32 9.72 -6.66
CA LYS A 168 14.97 10.84 -5.97
C LYS A 168 14.36 11.16 -4.60
N ASN A 169 13.08 10.84 -4.39
CA ASN A 169 12.39 11.04 -3.11
C ASN A 169 12.42 9.82 -2.17
N GLY A 170 13.07 8.72 -2.57
CA GLY A 170 13.41 7.59 -1.71
C GLY A 170 12.76 6.25 -2.07
N ALA A 171 11.94 6.17 -3.13
CA ALA A 171 11.32 4.90 -3.53
C ALA A 171 12.37 3.84 -3.89
N ALA A 172 13.44 4.26 -4.58
CA ALA A 172 14.58 3.40 -4.95
C ALA A 172 15.39 2.86 -3.75
N THR A 173 15.18 3.42 -2.54
CA THR A 173 15.81 2.96 -1.29
C THR A 173 14.81 2.36 -0.30
N GLY A 174 13.61 1.98 -0.78
CA GLY A 174 12.57 1.34 0.03
C GLY A 174 11.65 2.31 0.80
N ASN A 175 11.92 3.62 0.76
CA ASN A 175 11.11 4.65 1.40
C ASN A 175 9.89 5.02 0.53
N LEU A 176 9.08 4.02 0.16
CA LEU A 176 7.98 4.15 -0.81
C LEU A 176 6.97 5.22 -0.38
N GLU A 177 6.40 5.08 0.82
CA GLU A 177 5.36 5.99 1.34
C GLU A 177 5.82 7.45 1.41
N ARG A 178 7.08 7.69 1.80
CA ARG A 178 7.70 9.02 1.77
C ARG A 178 7.76 9.59 0.36
N ALA A 179 8.15 8.79 -0.63
CA ALA A 179 8.26 9.23 -2.02
C ALA A 179 6.90 9.52 -2.64
N ILE A 180 5.89 8.69 -2.34
CA ILE A 180 4.50 8.88 -2.77
C ILE A 180 3.90 10.14 -2.11
N PHE A 181 4.16 10.36 -0.81
CA PHE A 181 3.73 11.56 -0.10
C PHE A 181 4.41 12.83 -0.65
N ALA A 182 5.66 12.74 -1.09
CA ALA A 182 6.32 13.85 -1.77
C ALA A 182 5.62 14.22 -3.09
N TYR A 183 5.09 13.22 -3.82
CA TYR A 183 4.43 13.42 -5.11
C TYR A 183 3.13 14.24 -5.02
N ASN A 184 2.24 13.88 -4.08
CA ASN A 184 0.87 14.42 -4.01
C ASN A 184 0.54 15.19 -2.71
N HIS A 185 1.31 14.98 -1.64
CA HIS A 185 1.09 15.55 -0.29
C HIS A 185 -0.22 15.13 0.42
N SER A 186 -0.88 14.05 -0.02
CA SER A 186 -2.01 13.43 0.66
C SER A 186 -1.68 12.04 1.21
N GLN A 187 -2.11 11.75 2.45
CA GLN A 187 -1.99 10.40 3.03
C GLN A 187 -3.02 9.43 2.43
N ASP A 188 -4.22 9.89 2.05
CA ASP A 188 -5.19 9.05 1.33
C ASP A 188 -4.67 8.64 -0.06
N TYR A 189 -3.88 9.51 -0.72
CA TYR A 189 -3.20 9.16 -1.97
C TYR A 189 -2.08 8.12 -1.76
N VAL A 190 -1.27 8.27 -0.71
CA VAL A 190 -0.26 7.26 -0.33
C VAL A 190 -0.91 5.90 -0.10
N ALA A 191 -1.99 5.90 0.67
CA ALA A 191 -2.85 4.76 0.93
C ALA A 191 -3.35 4.08 -0.35
N GLU A 192 -3.98 4.84 -1.27
CA GLU A 192 -4.57 4.30 -2.49
C GLU A 192 -3.51 3.78 -3.47
N VAL A 193 -2.39 4.48 -3.64
CA VAL A 193 -1.27 4.02 -4.48
C VAL A 193 -0.67 2.73 -3.91
N MET A 194 -0.42 2.66 -2.60
CA MET A 194 0.07 1.44 -1.95
C MET A 194 -0.95 0.29 -2.02
N MET A 195 -2.25 0.58 -2.12
CA MET A 195 -3.30 -0.41 -2.39
C MET A 195 -3.10 -1.09 -3.73
N TYR A 196 -3.22 -0.33 -4.83
CA TYR A 196 -3.20 -0.88 -6.17
C TYR A 196 -1.87 -1.58 -6.46
N ALA A 197 -0.77 -1.01 -5.97
CA ALA A 197 0.54 -1.62 -6.15
C ALA A 197 0.66 -2.99 -5.46
N ARG A 198 0.02 -3.20 -4.30
CA ARG A 198 -0.10 -4.54 -3.66
C ARG A 198 -1.03 -5.43 -4.48
N LEU A 199 -2.24 -4.94 -4.79
CA LEU A 199 -3.26 -5.70 -5.53
C LEU A 199 -2.77 -6.20 -6.90
N TYR A 200 -1.86 -5.48 -7.56
CA TYR A 200 -1.29 -5.84 -8.86
C TYR A 200 -0.23 -6.95 -8.81
N VAL A 201 0.24 -7.36 -7.62
CA VAL A 201 1.27 -8.42 -7.45
C VAL A 201 0.92 -9.54 -6.46
N THR A 202 -0.16 -9.41 -5.68
CA THR A 202 -0.72 -10.51 -4.86
C THR A 202 -1.84 -11.24 -5.61
N GLU A 203 -2.59 -12.16 -4.99
CA GLU A 203 -3.77 -12.79 -5.62
C GLU A 203 -4.98 -11.83 -5.79
N GLY A 204 -4.76 -10.52 -5.81
CA GLY A 204 -5.81 -9.50 -5.75
C GLY A 204 -6.36 -9.26 -4.34
N PHE A 205 -5.61 -9.67 -3.31
CA PHE A 205 -5.90 -9.40 -1.90
C PHE A 205 -4.63 -9.50 -1.05
N ILE A 206 -4.65 -8.92 0.15
CA ILE A 206 -3.61 -9.16 1.17
C ILE A 206 -4.02 -10.41 1.98
N PRO A 207 -3.13 -11.38 2.24
CA PRO A 207 -3.42 -12.54 3.08
C PRO A 207 -3.98 -12.15 4.45
N ILE A 208 -4.94 -12.92 4.94
CA ILE A 208 -5.55 -12.70 6.26
C ILE A 208 -4.65 -13.34 7.31
N GLU A 209 -4.16 -12.56 8.25
CA GLU A 209 -3.66 -13.10 9.52
C GLU A 209 -4.89 -13.43 10.37
N VAL A 210 -5.25 -14.72 10.45
CA VAL A 210 -6.36 -15.19 11.28
C VAL A 210 -5.89 -15.15 12.73
N ILE A 211 -6.41 -14.20 13.48
CA ILE A 211 -6.13 -14.08 14.92
C ILE A 211 -7.11 -15.00 15.65
N GLU A 212 -6.58 -15.88 16.51
CA GLU A 212 -7.41 -16.80 17.29
C GLU A 212 -8.41 -16.04 18.18
N PRO A 213 -9.66 -16.52 18.33
CA PRO A 213 -10.63 -15.90 19.23
C PRO A 213 -10.16 -15.88 20.69
N SER A 214 -10.50 -14.80 21.41
CA SER A 214 -10.32 -14.73 22.86
C SER A 214 -11.25 -15.70 23.61
N GLU A 215 -11.13 -15.79 24.94
CA GLU A 215 -12.06 -16.54 25.79
C GLU A 215 -13.54 -16.10 25.62
N SER A 216 -13.80 -14.87 25.18
CA SER A 216 -15.16 -14.39 24.87
C SER A 216 -15.68 -14.87 23.50
N GLY A 217 -14.85 -15.59 22.74
CA GLY A 217 -15.14 -16.10 21.41
C GLY A 217 -15.16 -15.04 20.31
N PHE A 218 -14.52 -13.89 20.54
CA PHE A 218 -14.30 -12.85 19.53
C PHE A 218 -12.80 -12.77 19.20
N ALA A 219 -12.47 -12.85 17.91
CA ALA A 219 -11.15 -12.59 17.37
C ALA A 219 -10.95 -11.09 17.12
N ARG A 220 -9.71 -10.62 17.22
CA ARG A 220 -9.35 -9.29 16.73
C ARG A 220 -9.47 -9.28 15.19
N PRO A 221 -10.15 -8.30 14.58
CA PRO A 221 -10.43 -8.33 13.14
C PRO A 221 -9.21 -8.06 12.26
N VAL A 222 -8.22 -7.28 12.73
CA VAL A 222 -6.96 -7.03 11.99
C VAL A 222 -5.77 -6.91 12.95
N ALA A 223 -4.60 -7.37 12.51
CA ALA A 223 -3.37 -7.34 13.30
C ALA A 223 -2.73 -5.95 13.47
N GLY A 224 -3.10 -4.97 12.64
CA GLY A 224 -2.54 -3.62 12.69
C GLY A 224 -2.84 -2.89 14.00
N GLU A 225 -1.95 -1.97 14.38
CA GLU A 225 -1.95 -1.28 15.69
C GLU A 225 -3.25 -0.52 15.98
N VAL A 226 -3.57 -0.31 17.26
CA VAL A 226 -4.70 0.55 17.66
C VAL A 226 -4.29 2.00 17.49
N THR A 227 -4.95 2.72 16.58
CA THR A 227 -4.72 4.15 16.33
C THR A 227 -5.67 5.05 17.13
N SER A 228 -6.83 4.54 17.56
CA SER A 228 -7.73 5.23 18.48
C SER A 228 -8.53 4.25 19.33
N GLY A 229 -8.47 4.38 20.65
CA GLY A 229 -9.25 3.58 21.60
C GLY A 229 -10.69 4.07 21.77
N PHE A 230 -11.50 3.28 22.48
CA PHE A 230 -12.88 3.61 22.82
C PHE A 230 -12.98 4.75 23.86
N GLY A 231 -14.05 5.55 23.80
CA GLY A 231 -14.35 6.59 24.77
C GLY A 231 -13.99 8.02 24.33
N ILE A 232 -13.77 8.93 25.29
CA ILE A 232 -13.59 10.35 24.99
C ILE A 232 -12.24 10.62 24.31
N ARG A 233 -12.27 11.23 23.12
CA ARG A 233 -11.10 11.68 22.36
C ARG A 233 -11.20 13.15 21.91
N ILE A 234 -10.13 13.62 21.29
CA ILE A 234 -10.15 14.81 20.43
C ILE A 234 -10.78 14.40 19.10
N ASP A 235 -11.74 15.19 18.61
CA ASP A 235 -12.36 14.95 17.30
C ASP A 235 -11.30 15.06 16.19
N PRO A 236 -11.08 14.00 15.38
CA PRO A 236 -9.96 13.97 14.43
C PRO A 236 -10.15 14.91 13.23
N VAL A 237 -11.37 15.39 12.97
CA VAL A 237 -11.68 16.29 11.85
C VAL A 237 -11.67 17.76 12.27
N THR A 238 -12.12 18.07 13.49
CA THR A 238 -12.31 19.44 13.98
C THR A 238 -11.32 19.87 15.07
N GLY A 239 -10.51 18.94 15.59
CA GLY A 239 -9.51 19.20 16.63
C GLY A 239 -10.10 19.53 18.02
N LYS A 240 -11.41 19.34 18.22
CA LYS A 240 -12.10 19.73 19.47
C LYS A 240 -12.08 18.58 20.50
N PRO A 241 -11.80 18.85 21.79
CA PRO A 241 -11.90 17.84 22.82
C PRO A 241 -13.37 17.46 23.11
N GLY A 242 -13.59 16.23 23.58
CA GLY A 242 -14.90 15.78 24.06
C GLY A 242 -15.74 14.99 23.05
N ALA A 243 -15.15 14.55 21.94
CA ALA A 243 -15.83 13.63 21.01
C ALA A 243 -15.88 12.22 21.62
N SER A 244 -17.06 11.59 21.62
CA SER A 244 -17.17 10.16 21.95
C SER A 244 -16.67 9.33 20.78
N HIS A 245 -15.79 8.37 21.06
CA HIS A 245 -15.41 7.31 20.15
C HIS A 245 -16.12 6.02 20.52
N GLU A 246 -16.94 5.55 19.60
CA GLU A 246 -17.95 4.50 19.83
C GLU A 246 -17.43 3.08 19.57
N GLY A 247 -16.15 2.95 19.20
CA GLY A 247 -15.45 1.72 18.86
C GLY A 247 -13.93 1.85 19.03
N ILE A 248 -13.16 1.03 18.32
CA ILE A 248 -11.71 1.08 18.22
C ILE A 248 -11.31 1.23 16.76
N ASP A 249 -10.37 2.13 16.50
CA ASP A 249 -9.75 2.32 15.19
C ASP A 249 -8.45 1.51 15.14
N PHE A 250 -8.36 0.62 14.17
CA PHE A 250 -7.15 -0.14 13.86
C PHE A 250 -6.48 0.39 12.60
N ALA A 251 -5.18 0.62 12.65
CA ALA A 251 -4.36 0.77 11.45
C ALA A 251 -4.61 -0.42 10.52
N CYS A 252 -4.87 -0.14 9.25
CA CYS A 252 -5.04 -1.17 8.25
C CYS A 252 -4.28 -0.80 6.98
N GLN A 253 -3.91 -1.82 6.22
CA GLN A 253 -3.37 -1.63 4.88
C GLN A 253 -4.52 -1.52 3.88
N ALA A 254 -4.40 -0.68 2.86
CA ALA A 254 -5.41 -0.63 1.82
C ALA A 254 -5.45 -1.96 1.06
N GLY A 255 -6.64 -2.44 0.73
CA GLY A 255 -6.81 -3.79 0.17
C GLY A 255 -6.68 -4.92 1.20
N GLN A 256 -6.46 -4.61 2.48
CA GLN A 256 -6.48 -5.60 3.56
C GLN A 256 -7.90 -6.14 3.74
N ARG A 257 -8.04 -7.46 3.67
CA ARG A 257 -9.28 -8.16 3.97
C ARG A 257 -9.60 -8.04 5.46
N ILE A 258 -10.87 -7.76 5.75
CA ILE A 258 -11.41 -7.67 7.11
C ILE A 258 -12.19 -8.96 7.39
N PRO A 259 -11.64 -9.90 8.17
CA PRO A 259 -12.38 -11.06 8.67
C PRO A 259 -13.43 -10.67 9.72
N ALA A 260 -14.50 -11.46 9.80
CA ALA A 260 -15.46 -11.41 10.89
C ALA A 260 -14.79 -11.83 12.21
N SER A 261 -15.00 -11.03 13.25
CA SER A 261 -14.51 -11.27 14.60
C SER A 261 -15.13 -12.52 15.24
N LYS A 262 -16.38 -12.86 14.88
CA LYS A 262 -17.11 -14.00 15.44
C LYS A 262 -18.14 -14.51 14.45
N ALA A 263 -18.46 -15.81 14.55
CA ALA A 263 -19.53 -16.40 13.74
C ALA A 263 -20.88 -15.70 13.98
N GLY A 264 -21.70 -15.56 12.94
CA GLY A 264 -22.97 -14.84 13.01
C GLY A 264 -23.66 -14.67 11.66
N LYS A 265 -24.66 -13.80 11.61
CA LYS A 265 -25.43 -13.48 10.41
C LYS A 265 -25.28 -12.01 10.04
N VAL A 266 -25.03 -11.73 8.77
CA VAL A 266 -24.97 -10.37 8.23
C VAL A 266 -26.37 -9.76 8.24
N VAL A 267 -26.56 -8.70 9.02
CA VAL A 267 -27.83 -7.97 9.17
C VAL A 267 -27.82 -6.60 8.50
N PHE A 268 -26.64 -6.10 8.12
CA PHE A 268 -26.47 -4.94 7.24
C PHE A 268 -25.17 -5.07 6.45
N ALA A 269 -25.17 -4.68 5.18
CA ALA A 269 -23.99 -4.53 4.34
C ALA A 269 -24.27 -3.44 3.30
N GLY A 270 -23.56 -2.31 3.36
CA GLY A 270 -23.79 -1.20 2.43
C GLY A 270 -23.35 0.17 2.94
N TRP A 271 -23.72 1.20 2.19
CA TRP A 271 -23.47 2.61 2.55
C TRP A 271 -24.44 3.08 3.63
N GLN A 272 -23.95 3.81 4.64
CA GLN A 272 -24.81 4.43 5.65
C GLN A 272 -25.71 5.52 5.05
N ASP A 273 -25.17 6.36 4.16
CA ASP A 273 -25.92 7.30 3.33
C ASP A 273 -25.57 6.98 1.88
N ALA A 274 -26.57 6.59 1.08
CA ALA A 274 -26.37 6.24 -0.31
C ALA A 274 -26.00 7.44 -1.21
N ASN A 275 -26.28 8.67 -0.76
CA ASN A 275 -26.07 9.91 -1.52
C ASN A 275 -24.82 10.68 -1.06
N ASP A 276 -24.31 10.42 0.15
CA ASP A 276 -23.13 11.07 0.69
C ASP A 276 -22.20 10.09 1.41
N HIS A 277 -21.24 9.58 0.64
CA HIS A 277 -20.29 8.55 1.06
C HIS A 277 -19.21 9.07 2.03
N SER A 278 -19.22 10.37 2.37
CA SER A 278 -18.30 11.02 3.31
C SER A 278 -18.82 11.11 4.76
N LYS A 279 -20.03 10.59 5.03
CA LYS A 279 -20.68 10.68 6.35
C LYS A 279 -20.65 9.37 7.15
N GLY A 280 -20.58 9.52 8.47
CA GLY A 280 -20.71 8.42 9.43
C GLY A 280 -19.70 7.30 9.19
N TYR A 281 -20.16 6.04 9.20
CA TYR A 281 -19.37 4.84 8.93
C TYR A 281 -18.93 4.68 7.47
N GLY A 282 -19.48 5.46 6.53
CA GLY A 282 -19.27 5.21 5.10
C GLY A 282 -19.89 3.89 4.66
N LEU A 283 -19.07 3.04 4.04
CA LEU A 283 -19.43 1.66 3.67
C LEU A 283 -19.12 0.73 4.86
N PHE A 284 -20.12 0.01 5.35
CA PHE A 284 -19.98 -0.81 6.55
C PHE A 284 -20.81 -2.10 6.54
N VAL A 285 -20.48 -3.00 7.47
CA VAL A 285 -21.19 -4.26 7.73
C VAL A 285 -21.57 -4.35 9.20
N TRP A 286 -22.77 -4.89 9.47
CA TRP A 286 -23.15 -5.43 10.78
C TRP A 286 -23.32 -6.95 10.72
N VAL A 287 -22.69 -7.65 11.66
CA VAL A 287 -22.91 -9.08 11.92
C VAL A 287 -23.56 -9.23 13.29
N ASP A 288 -24.73 -9.86 13.34
CA ASP A 288 -25.41 -10.29 14.56
C ASP A 288 -24.91 -11.70 14.95
N HIS A 289 -24.42 -11.84 16.17
CA HIS A 289 -23.86 -13.10 16.69
C HIS A 289 -24.84 -13.87 17.58
N GLY A 290 -26.06 -13.38 17.74
CA GLY A 290 -27.01 -13.88 18.73
C GLY A 290 -26.62 -13.47 20.16
N GLY A 291 -27.44 -13.85 21.14
CA GLY A 291 -27.19 -13.54 22.56
C GLY A 291 -27.13 -12.05 22.90
N GLY A 292 -27.63 -11.17 22.02
CA GLY A 292 -27.55 -9.72 22.16
C GLY A 292 -26.25 -9.08 21.65
N PHE A 293 -25.36 -9.85 21.02
CA PHE A 293 -24.08 -9.36 20.48
C PHE A 293 -24.16 -9.00 19.00
N LYS A 294 -23.56 -7.86 18.62
CA LYS A 294 -23.42 -7.44 17.21
C LYS A 294 -22.09 -6.71 17.02
N THR A 295 -21.40 -6.93 15.89
CA THR A 295 -20.18 -6.19 15.53
C THR A 295 -20.39 -5.22 14.37
N THR A 296 -19.66 -4.10 14.38
CA THR A 296 -19.55 -3.14 13.25
C THR A 296 -18.18 -3.25 12.61
N TYR A 297 -18.12 -3.25 11.28
CA TYR A 297 -16.90 -3.09 10.49
C TYR A 297 -17.13 -1.93 9.52
N ALA A 298 -16.46 -0.80 9.73
CA ALA A 298 -16.75 0.48 9.06
C ALA A 298 -15.53 1.05 8.32
N HIS A 299 -15.78 2.15 7.56
CA HIS A 299 -14.83 2.85 6.69
C HIS A 299 -14.26 2.01 5.55
N MET A 300 -14.94 0.92 5.20
CA MET A 300 -14.48 -0.05 4.21
C MET A 300 -14.43 0.53 2.80
N SER A 301 -13.59 -0.01 1.93
CA SER A 301 -13.57 0.28 0.49
C SER A 301 -14.52 -0.62 -0.30
N GLN A 302 -14.77 -1.84 0.19
CA GLN A 302 -15.66 -2.83 -0.43
C GLN A 302 -16.27 -3.75 0.64
N THR A 303 -17.52 -4.20 0.43
CA THR A 303 -18.13 -5.33 1.15
C THR A 303 -17.96 -6.62 0.35
N THR A 304 -17.66 -7.74 1.02
CA THR A 304 -17.57 -9.08 0.39
C THR A 304 -18.76 -9.99 0.73
N VAL A 305 -19.69 -9.49 1.53
CA VAL A 305 -20.91 -10.18 1.98
C VAL A 305 -22.14 -9.31 1.74
N GLN A 306 -23.32 -9.93 1.78
CA GLN A 306 -24.63 -9.30 1.65
C GLN A 306 -25.55 -9.66 2.83
N VAL A 307 -26.64 -8.90 2.99
CA VAL A 307 -27.61 -9.15 4.07
C VAL A 307 -28.23 -10.53 3.93
N GLY A 308 -28.18 -11.32 5.01
CA GLY A 308 -28.67 -12.69 5.05
C GLY A 308 -27.57 -13.75 5.16
N ASP A 309 -26.34 -13.44 4.73
CA ASP A 309 -25.21 -14.36 4.75
C ASP A 309 -24.87 -14.80 6.18
N VAL A 310 -24.45 -16.06 6.33
CA VAL A 310 -23.92 -16.61 7.58
C VAL A 310 -22.40 -16.72 7.46
N VAL A 311 -21.70 -16.13 8.40
CA VAL A 311 -20.23 -16.07 8.45
C VAL A 311 -19.70 -16.80 9.67
N GLN A 312 -18.51 -17.39 9.57
CA GLN A 312 -17.69 -17.88 10.67
C GLN A 312 -16.69 -16.80 11.12
N ALA A 313 -16.04 -17.02 12.27
CA ALA A 313 -14.87 -16.22 12.61
C ALA A 313 -13.77 -16.46 11.55
N GLY A 314 -13.14 -15.40 11.04
CA GLY A 314 -12.17 -15.48 9.96
C GLY A 314 -12.73 -15.28 8.54
N ASP A 315 -14.04 -15.43 8.32
CA ASP A 315 -14.65 -15.19 7.00
C ASP A 315 -14.62 -13.70 6.64
N VAL A 316 -14.26 -13.36 5.41
CA VAL A 316 -14.09 -11.96 4.97
C VAL A 316 -15.45 -11.27 4.83
N VAL A 317 -15.64 -10.17 5.56
CA VAL A 317 -16.84 -9.31 5.46
C VAL A 317 -16.61 -8.05 4.60
N GLY A 318 -15.36 -7.64 4.41
CA GLY A 318 -15.03 -6.56 3.49
C GLY A 318 -13.54 -6.31 3.35
N VAL A 319 -13.22 -5.14 2.83
CA VAL A 319 -11.86 -4.68 2.51
C VAL A 319 -11.65 -3.29 3.13
N CYS A 320 -10.51 -3.07 3.77
CA CYS A 320 -10.26 -1.80 4.45
C CYS A 320 -10.15 -0.62 3.49
N GLY A 321 -10.48 0.58 3.98
CA GLY A 321 -10.56 1.81 3.20
C GLY A 321 -10.53 3.06 4.06
N SER A 322 -11.03 4.16 3.51
CA SER A 322 -11.13 5.48 4.16
C SER A 322 -12.46 6.16 3.78
N THR A 323 -13.59 5.43 3.89
CA THR A 323 -14.92 5.95 3.53
C THR A 323 -15.67 6.51 4.74
N GLY A 324 -16.66 7.38 4.55
CA GLY A 324 -17.38 8.02 5.67
C GLY A 324 -16.56 9.13 6.35
N LYS A 325 -16.81 9.37 7.64
CA LYS A 325 -16.08 10.37 8.46
C LYS A 325 -14.71 9.81 8.88
N SER A 326 -13.86 9.57 7.89
CA SER A 326 -12.49 9.07 8.01
C SER A 326 -11.46 10.19 7.80
N THR A 327 -10.24 9.99 8.28
CA THR A 327 -9.07 10.87 8.01
C THR A 327 -7.85 10.11 7.46
N GLY A 328 -8.05 8.88 7.00
CA GLY A 328 -7.00 7.98 6.53
C GLY A 328 -7.40 6.50 6.69
N LEU A 329 -6.61 5.58 6.14
CA LEU A 329 -6.92 4.14 6.23
C LEU A 329 -6.99 3.64 7.68
N HIS A 330 -8.14 3.14 8.06
CA HIS A 330 -8.32 2.39 9.30
C HIS A 330 -9.58 1.52 9.22
N LEU A 331 -9.61 0.46 10.01
CA LEU A 331 -10.84 -0.24 10.35
C LEU A 331 -11.40 0.37 11.64
N HIS A 332 -12.57 0.99 11.56
CA HIS A 332 -13.36 1.28 12.74
C HIS A 332 -14.21 0.06 13.11
N PHE A 333 -14.01 -0.45 14.33
CA PHE A 333 -14.63 -1.66 14.84
C PHE A 333 -15.40 -1.39 16.14
N GLU A 334 -16.66 -1.81 16.19
CA GLU A 334 -17.50 -1.69 17.40
C GLU A 334 -18.03 -3.05 17.84
N ILE A 335 -18.25 -3.20 19.15
CA ILE A 335 -19.05 -4.29 19.72
C ILE A 335 -20.28 -3.70 20.41
N PHE A 336 -21.44 -4.25 20.10
CA PHE A 336 -22.69 -4.03 20.83
C PHE A 336 -22.96 -5.20 21.76
N VAL A 337 -23.45 -4.90 22.97
CA VAL A 337 -24.04 -5.85 23.91
C VAL A 337 -25.42 -5.34 24.30
N ASN A 338 -26.46 -6.12 24.00
CA ASN A 338 -27.87 -5.79 24.26
C ASN A 338 -28.27 -4.40 23.72
N GLY A 339 -27.82 -4.08 22.50
CA GLY A 339 -28.13 -2.82 21.81
C GLY A 339 -27.31 -1.61 22.25
N ARG A 340 -26.38 -1.75 23.22
CA ARG A 340 -25.46 -0.68 23.65
C ARG A 340 -24.06 -0.97 23.15
N ARG A 341 -23.36 0.05 22.63
CA ARG A 341 -21.93 -0.07 22.35
C ARG A 341 -21.12 -0.15 23.64
N VAL A 342 -20.04 -0.92 23.60
CA VAL A 342 -19.10 -1.14 24.70
C VAL A 342 -17.68 -1.07 24.16
N ASP A 343 -16.70 -0.87 25.05
CA ASP A 343 -15.29 -1.02 24.72
C ASP A 343 -15.02 -2.43 24.15
N PRO A 344 -14.56 -2.56 22.89
CA PRO A 344 -14.23 -3.85 22.31
C PRO A 344 -13.00 -4.52 22.92
N SER A 345 -12.09 -3.78 23.56
CA SER A 345 -10.76 -4.26 23.98
C SER A 345 -10.80 -5.58 24.79
N PRO A 346 -11.66 -5.72 25.83
CA PRO A 346 -11.73 -6.94 26.65
C PRO A 346 -12.25 -8.16 25.88
N PHE A 347 -12.93 -7.96 24.75
CA PHE A 347 -13.47 -9.04 23.93
C PHE A 347 -12.47 -9.55 22.90
N ILE A 348 -11.48 -8.76 22.49
CA ILE A 348 -10.57 -9.09 21.38
C ILE A 348 -9.10 -9.26 21.80
N GLY A 349 -8.85 -9.36 23.11
CA GLY A 349 -7.51 -9.64 23.65
C GLY A 349 -6.54 -8.46 23.52
N LEU A 350 -7.02 -7.25 23.79
CA LEU A 350 -6.23 -6.01 23.87
C LEU A 350 -5.88 -5.63 25.32
#